data_AF-A0A519MNR6-F1
#
_entry.id   AF-A0A519MNR6-F1
#
_cell.length_a   1.000
_cell.length_b   1.000
_cell.length_c   1.000
_cell.angle_alpha   90.00
_cell.angle_beta   90.00
_cell.angle_gamma   90.00
#
_symmetry.space_group_name_H-M   'P 1'
#
loop_
_entity.id
_entity.type
_entity.pdbx_description
1 polymer ?
#
loop_
_entity_poly.entity_id
_entity_poly.type
_entity_poly.pdbx_seq_one_letter_code
_entity_poly.pdbx_strand_id
1 'polypeptide(L)' 'MKKCYINGMACISAQKTFDTVFMEDAIIDESKNVLPANEPDYKEFIPPAAGRRMAKGVKNGIAASTRAL' A
#
# COMPACT_ATOMS: atom_id res chain seq x y z
N MET A 1 24.02 -14.23 -16.26
CA MET A 1 23.01 -13.39 -15.58
C MET A 1 23.71 -12.45 -14.62
N LYS A 2 23.28 -11.18 -14.53
CA LYS A 2 23.78 -10.23 -13.51
C LYS A 2 23.03 -10.44 -12.20
N LYS A 3 23.68 -10.12 -11.08
CA LYS A 3 23.01 -10.10 -9.77
C LYS A 3 21.98 -8.98 -9.74
N CYS A 4 20.80 -9.28 -9.21
CA CYS A 4 19.70 -8.33 -9.02
C CYS A 4 19.33 -8.31 -7.54
N TYR A 5 19.04 -7.13 -7.00
CA TYR A 5 18.75 -6.92 -5.59
C TYR A 5 17.43 -6.17 -5.44
N ILE A 6 16.75 -6.40 -4.32
CA ILE A 6 15.55 -5.65 -3.93
C ILE A 6 16.02 -4.44 -3.13
N ASN A 7 15.82 -3.24 -3.68
CA ASN A 7 16.25 -1.99 -3.04
C ASN A 7 15.13 -1.26 -2.28
N GLY A 8 13.87 -1.68 -2.50
CA GLY A 8 12.71 -1.06 -1.89
C GLY A 8 11.47 -1.94 -2.06
N MET A 9 10.57 -1.87 -1.10
CA MET A 9 9.28 -2.57 -1.11
C MET A 9 8.26 -1.73 -0.36
N ALA A 10 7.01 -1.78 -0.80
CA ALA A 10 5.88 -1.22 -0.08
C ALA A 10 4.63 -2.08 -0.33
N CYS A 11 3.70 -2.03 0.60
CA CYS A 11 2.48 -2.83 0.55
C CYS A 11 1.32 -2.06 1.18
N ILE A 12 0.15 -2.16 0.56
CA ILE A 12 -1.13 -1.77 1.14
C ILE A 12 -1.79 -3.04 1.65
N SER A 13 -1.87 -3.17 2.97
CA SER A 13 -2.32 -4.39 3.65
C SER A 13 -3.33 -4.05 4.74
N ALA A 14 -3.89 -5.05 5.42
CA ALA A 14 -4.72 -4.81 6.60
C ALA A 14 -3.93 -4.20 7.77
N GLN A 15 -2.61 -4.34 7.75
CA GLN A 15 -1.70 -3.78 8.75
C GLN A 15 -1.25 -2.39 8.30
N LYS A 16 -1.04 -1.50 9.28
CA LYS A 16 -0.55 -0.14 9.03
C LYS A 16 0.95 -0.15 8.76
N THR A 17 1.34 -0.53 7.54
CA THR A 17 2.74 -0.73 7.11
C THR A 17 3.17 0.18 5.96
N PHE A 18 2.27 1.00 5.42
CA PHE A 18 2.53 1.78 4.21
C PHE A 18 3.32 3.07 4.52
N ASP A 19 3.00 3.68 5.66
CA ASP A 19 3.40 5.02 6.09
C ASP A 19 4.10 5.00 7.47
N THR A 20 4.54 3.82 7.91
CA THR A 20 5.22 3.57 9.21
C THR A 20 6.56 2.85 9.01
N VAL A 21 7.37 2.74 10.07
CA VAL A 21 8.48 1.79 10.07
C VAL A 21 7.89 0.37 10.08
N PHE A 22 8.51 -0.54 9.33
CA PHE A 22 7.98 -1.88 9.09
C PHE A 22 7.53 -2.58 10.38
N MET A 23 6.23 -2.87 10.44
CA MET A 23 5.53 -3.56 11.54
C MET A 23 5.52 -2.84 12.89
N GLU A 24 5.89 -1.57 12.96
CA GLU A 24 5.83 -0.79 14.21
C GLU A 24 4.40 -0.69 14.76
N ASP A 25 3.43 -0.44 13.87
CA ASP A 25 2.01 -0.29 14.20
C ASP A 25 1.17 -1.54 13.87
N ALA A 26 1.79 -2.72 13.78
CA ALA A 26 1.06 -3.95 13.46
C ALA A 26 0.19 -4.42 14.64
N ILE A 27 -1.07 -4.77 14.37
CA ILE A 27 -2.05 -5.20 15.39
C ILE A 27 -2.60 -6.57 15.01
N ILE A 28 -2.71 -7.45 16.00
CA ILE A 28 -3.39 -8.74 15.85
C ILE A 28 -4.89 -8.52 16.06
N ASP A 29 -5.70 -8.79 15.04
CA ASP A 29 -7.15 -8.80 15.13
C ASP A 29 -7.64 -10.25 15.12
N GLU A 30 -8.11 -10.74 16.27
CA GLU A 30 -8.65 -12.10 16.44
C GLU A 30 -10.19 -12.13 16.32
N SER A 31 -10.82 -10.97 16.11
CA SER A 31 -12.28 -10.81 16.20
C SER A 31 -12.98 -10.87 14.85
N LYS A 32 -12.27 -10.60 13.76
CA LYS A 32 -12.85 -10.48 12.41
C LYS A 32 -12.41 -11.61 11.50
N ASN A 33 -13.35 -12.10 10.70
CA ASN A 33 -13.08 -13.07 9.62
C ASN A 33 -12.59 -12.40 8.33
N VAL A 34 -12.77 -11.08 8.19
CA VAL A 34 -12.35 -10.30 7.02
C VAL A 34 -11.67 -9.03 7.51
N LEU A 35 -10.42 -8.85 7.10
CA LEU A 35 -9.62 -7.68 7.43
C LEU A 35 -9.53 -6.77 6.20
N PRO A 36 -10.16 -5.57 6.23
CA PRO A 36 -10.02 -4.63 5.13
C PRO A 36 -8.59 -4.08 5.08
N ALA A 37 -8.13 -3.74 3.88
CA ALA A 37 -6.86 -3.04 3.73
C ALA A 37 -6.94 -1.64 4.36
N ASN A 38 -5.85 -1.21 4.99
CA ASN A 38 -5.64 0.15 5.43
C ASN A 38 -5.14 0.96 4.24
N GLU A 39 -6.05 1.72 3.63
CA GLU A 39 -5.81 2.45 2.39
C GLU A 39 -5.24 3.85 2.68
N PRO A 40 -4.21 4.29 1.94
CA PRO A 40 -3.69 5.64 2.08
C PRO A 40 -4.61 6.67 1.40
N ASP A 41 -4.36 7.97 1.63
CA ASP A 41 -5.01 9.00 0.83
C ASP A 41 -4.44 8.99 -0.60
N TYR A 42 -5.20 8.42 -1.54
CA TYR A 42 -4.79 8.34 -2.94
C TYR A 42 -4.52 9.70 -3.60
N LYS A 43 -5.03 10.82 -3.05
CA LYS A 43 -4.79 12.15 -3.63
C LYS A 43 -3.31 12.55 -3.56
N GLU A 44 -2.55 11.96 -2.65
CA GLU A 44 -1.09 12.18 -2.56
C GLU A 44 -0.34 11.52 -3.72
N PHE A 45 -0.93 10.52 -4.36
CA PHE A 45 -0.29 9.70 -5.40
C PHE A 45 -0.93 9.86 -6.78
N ILE A 46 -2.23 10.20 -6.83
CA ILE A 46 -3.05 10.17 -8.03
C ILE A 46 -3.86 11.46 -8.11
N PRO A 47 -3.72 12.26 -9.18
CA PRO A 47 -4.57 13.41 -9.42
C PRO A 47 -6.06 13.03 -9.38
N PRO A 48 -6.94 13.80 -8.71
CA PRO A 48 -8.34 13.42 -8.51
C PRO A 48 -9.09 13.08 -9.80
N ALA A 49 -8.82 13.81 -10.89
CA ALA A 49 -9.44 13.55 -12.19
C ALA A 49 -9.10 12.16 -12.75
N ALA A 50 -7.84 11.73 -12.63
CA ALA A 50 -7.38 10.42 -13.10
C ALA A 50 -7.92 9.28 -12.22
N GLY A 51 -7.94 9.48 -10.90
CA GLY A 51 -8.37 8.47 -9.94
C GLY A 51 -9.85 8.05 -10.07
N ARG A 52 -10.72 8.87 -10.66
CA ARG A 52 -12.17 8.55 -10.78
C ARG A 52 -12.47 7.30 -11.61
N ARG A 53 -11.62 6.98 -12.60
CA ARG A 53 -11.82 5.84 -13.50
C ARG A 53 -11.04 4.59 -13.10
N MET A 54 -10.22 4.68 -12.06
CA MET A 54 -9.34 3.58 -11.64
C MET A 54 -10.05 2.66 -10.67
N ALA A 55 -9.92 1.35 -10.91
CA ALA A 55 -10.30 0.35 -9.92
C ALA A 55 -9.45 0.48 -8.66
N LYS A 56 -9.97 0.03 -7.52
CA LYS A 56 -9.29 0.09 -6.22
C LYS A 56 -7.90 -0.55 -6.24
N GLY A 57 -7.76 -1.73 -6.86
CA GLY A 57 -6.47 -2.41 -7.01
C GLY A 57 -5.44 -1.61 -7.81
N VAL A 58 -5.87 -0.85 -8.82
CA VAL A 58 -4.98 0.03 -9.61
C VAL A 58 -4.51 1.20 -8.74
N LYS A 59 -5.40 1.80 -7.97
CA LYS A 59 -5.02 2.88 -7.04
C LYS A 59 -4.02 2.40 -6.00
N ASN A 60 -4.25 1.20 -5.45
CA ASN A 60 -3.33 0.56 -4.52
C ASN A 60 -1.96 0.32 -5.15
N GLY A 61 -1.93 -0.25 -6.36
CA GLY A 61 -0.69 -0.54 -7.07
C GLY A 61 0.14 0.71 -7.32
N ILE A 62 -0.50 1.81 -7.74
CA ILE A 62 0.18 3.09 -7.96
C ILE A 62 0.78 3.61 -6.64
N ALA A 63 -0.03 3.75 -5.59
CA ALA A 63 0.45 4.25 -4.31
C ALA A 63 1.59 3.39 -3.71
N ALA A 64 1.46 2.06 -3.74
CA ALA A 64 2.52 1.13 -3.32
C ALA A 64 3.78 1.28 -4.16
N SER A 65 3.66 1.34 -5.48
CA SER A 65 4.83 1.50 -6.35
C SER A 65 5.56 2.82 -6.11
N THR A 66 4.82 3.92 -5.90
CA THR A 66 5.40 5.22 -5.59
C THR A 66 6.14 5.22 -4.25
N ARG A 67 5.63 4.48 -3.25
CA ARG A 67 6.25 4.37 -1.93
C ARG A 67 7.51 3.48 -1.91
N ALA A 68 7.59 2.51 -2.83
CA ALA A 68 8.71 1.56 -2.91
C ALA A 68 9.95 2.12 -3.64
N LEU A 69 9.79 3.23 -4.38
CA LEU A 69 10.85 3.95 -5.06
C LEU A 69 11.66 4.81 -4.07
#